data_AF-A0A4Y2QJ36-F1
#
_entry.id   AF-A0A4Y2QJ36-F1
#
_cell.length_a   1.000
_cell.length_b   1.000
_cell.length_c   1.000
_cell.angle_alpha   90.00
_cell.angle_beta   90.00
_cell.angle_gamma   90.00
#
_symmetry.space_group_name_H-M   'P 1'
#
loop_
_entity.id
_entity.type
_entity.pdbx_description
1 polymer ?
#
loop_
_entity_poly.entity_id
_entity_poly.type
_entity_poly.pdbx_seq_one_letter_code
_entity_poly.pdbx_strand_id
1 'polypeptide(L)'
;MKDGECSKQFPKAFREETEENVNGYPVYKRWCIEPVRVGKHYIDNRWIVPYNPRLSKTHNAHINVEVCASVKSVKYLYKYVYKGHDAASITLKNDDSVNHDEILNFLGGRYVSAPEAMWRLSEFSMSDKSHTVIRLAVHLPEQQAIFLKKGKKMKQLNGLL
;
A
#
# COMPACT_ATOMS: atom_id res chain seq x y z
N MET A 1 -17.82 9.62 -11.08
CA MET A 1 -19.26 9.52 -10.76
C MET A 1 -19.68 8.09 -11.01
N LYS A 2 -20.48 7.51 -10.11
CA LYS A 2 -21.18 6.23 -10.33
C LYS A 2 -22.65 6.50 -10.03
N ASP A 3 -23.54 6.14 -10.96
CA ASP A 3 -24.99 6.32 -10.80
C ASP A 3 -25.41 7.76 -10.48
N GLY A 4 -24.73 8.75 -11.07
CA GLY A 4 -25.00 10.17 -10.80
C GLY A 4 -24.44 10.67 -9.46
N GLU A 5 -23.81 9.81 -8.65
CA GLU A 5 -23.23 10.17 -7.38
C GLU A 5 -21.70 10.17 -7.40
N CYS A 6 -21.09 10.99 -6.55
CA CYS A 6 -19.66 10.99 -6.36
C CYS A 6 -19.24 9.74 -5.58
N SER A 7 -18.43 8.86 -6.18
CA SER A 7 -17.90 7.67 -5.52
C SER A 7 -17.01 7.96 -4.31
N LYS A 8 -16.61 9.23 -4.13
CA LYS A 8 -15.84 9.74 -2.98
C LYS A 8 -16.72 10.49 -1.97
N GLN A 9 -18.04 10.47 -2.18
CA GLN A 9 -19.06 11.06 -1.31
C GLN A 9 -18.88 12.57 -1.09
N PHE A 10 -18.53 13.29 -2.16
CA PHE A 10 -18.59 14.74 -2.17
C PHE A 10 -19.99 15.19 -2.63
N PRO A 11 -20.55 16.27 -2.06
CA PRO A 11 -19.97 17.13 -1.02
C PRO A 11 -20.01 16.49 0.39
N LYS A 12 -18.96 16.70 1.18
CA LYS A 12 -18.88 16.23 2.57
C LYS A 12 -19.59 17.21 3.52
N ALA A 13 -20.22 16.73 4.60
CA ALA A 13 -20.85 17.62 5.57
C ALA A 13 -19.84 18.56 6.26
N PHE A 14 -20.29 19.75 6.65
CA PHE A 14 -19.51 20.62 7.53
C PHE A 14 -19.31 19.99 8.90
N ARG A 15 -18.17 20.27 9.52
CA ARG A 15 -17.78 19.74 10.83
C ARG A 15 -16.95 20.77 11.56
N GLU A 16 -17.25 21.02 12.83
CA GLU A 16 -16.50 21.98 13.64
C GLU A 16 -15.19 21.41 14.16
N GLU A 17 -15.07 20.09 14.26
CA GLU A 17 -13.88 19.40 14.76
C GLU A 17 -13.53 18.18 13.91
N THR A 18 -12.29 17.71 14.04
CA THR A 18 -11.84 16.47 13.41
C THR A 18 -12.16 15.32 14.35
N GLU A 19 -12.95 14.37 13.89
CA GLU A 19 -13.38 13.21 14.67
C GLU A 19 -12.70 11.93 14.16
N GLU A 20 -12.30 11.05 15.08
CA GLU A 20 -11.90 9.70 14.73
C GLU A 20 -13.12 8.87 14.31
N ASN A 21 -12.96 8.05 13.27
CA ASN A 21 -14.04 7.23 12.75
C ASN A 21 -13.75 5.74 12.96
N VAL A 22 -14.79 5.00 13.35
CA VAL A 22 -14.80 3.53 13.49
C VAL A 22 -14.37 2.82 12.18
N ASN A 23 -14.63 3.44 11.02
CA ASN A 23 -14.25 2.89 9.72
C ASN A 23 -12.79 3.11 9.32
N GLY A 24 -12.02 3.82 10.15
CA GLY A 24 -10.57 3.89 10.08
C GLY A 24 -9.99 5.15 9.45
N TYR A 25 -10.81 5.95 8.76
CA TYR A 25 -10.40 7.25 8.22
C TYR A 25 -11.00 8.38 9.04
N PRO A 26 -10.21 9.35 9.51
CA PRO A 26 -10.73 10.49 10.27
C PRO A 26 -11.74 11.29 9.44
N VAL A 27 -12.74 11.85 10.12
CA VAL A 27 -13.65 12.84 9.53
C VAL A 27 -13.10 14.21 9.87
N TYR A 28 -12.49 14.88 8.89
CA TYR A 28 -11.89 16.19 9.13
C TYR A 28 -12.90 17.29 9.38
N LYS A 29 -12.50 18.21 10.24
CA LYS A 29 -13.06 19.54 10.37
C LYS A 29 -13.21 20.22 9.01
N ARG A 30 -14.40 20.77 8.76
CA ARG A 30 -14.77 21.52 7.55
C ARG A 30 -15.58 22.73 7.95
N TRP A 31 -14.94 23.90 7.95
CA TRP A 31 -15.60 25.17 8.23
C TRP A 31 -16.56 25.58 7.14
N CYS A 32 -17.72 26.10 7.55
CA CYS A 32 -18.63 26.81 6.68
C CYS A 32 -18.05 28.22 6.45
N ILE A 33 -17.37 28.38 5.32
CA ILE A 33 -16.89 29.68 4.84
C ILE A 33 -17.71 30.10 3.63
N GLU A 34 -17.58 31.36 3.23
CA GLU A 34 -18.21 31.85 2.02
C GLU A 34 -17.77 31.03 0.79
N PRO A 35 -18.72 30.56 -0.03
CA PRO A 35 -18.40 29.83 -1.24
C PRO A 35 -17.71 30.73 -2.26
N VAL A 36 -16.71 30.18 -2.94
CA VAL A 36 -15.99 30.86 -4.03
C VAL A 36 -16.60 30.45 -5.37
N ARG A 37 -16.83 31.42 -6.25
CA ARG A 37 -17.29 31.14 -7.61
C ARG A 37 -16.13 30.67 -8.49
N VAL A 38 -16.22 29.43 -8.97
CA VAL A 38 -15.28 28.85 -9.93
C VAL A 38 -16.05 28.57 -11.23
N GLY A 39 -15.91 29.47 -12.18
CA GLY A 39 -16.67 29.46 -13.43
C GLY A 39 -18.18 29.63 -13.19
N LYS A 40 -18.97 28.59 -13.50
CA LYS A 40 -20.43 28.56 -13.31
C LYS A 40 -20.87 27.95 -11.97
N HIS A 41 -19.93 27.44 -11.17
CA HIS A 41 -20.24 26.73 -9.94
C HIS A 41 -19.78 27.52 -8.71
N TYR A 42 -20.53 27.40 -7.63
CA TYR A 42 -20.13 27.89 -6.31
C TYR A 42 -19.53 26.72 -5.53
N ILE A 43 -18.26 26.86 -5.14
CA ILE A 43 -17.49 25.82 -4.47
C ILE A 43 -17.21 26.30 -3.05
N ASP A 44 -17.63 25.50 -2.07
CA ASP A 44 -17.28 25.66 -0.67
C ASP A 44 -16.36 24.52 -0.19
N ASN A 45 -15.97 24.57 1.08
CA ASN A 45 -15.11 23.57 1.70
C ASN A 45 -15.67 22.14 1.69
N ARG A 46 -16.96 21.93 1.40
CA ARG A 46 -17.54 20.59 1.32
C ARG A 46 -17.05 19.82 0.10
N TRP A 47 -16.61 20.53 -0.94
CA TRP A 47 -16.14 19.99 -2.21
C TRP A 47 -14.62 19.81 -2.27
N ILE A 48 -13.88 20.32 -1.28
CA ILE A 48 -12.42 20.39 -1.28
C ILE A 48 -11.83 19.21 -0.51
N VAL A 49 -10.75 18.62 -1.04
CA VAL A 49 -9.95 17.64 -0.29
C VAL A 49 -9.08 18.41 0.71
N PRO A 50 -9.02 18.01 2.00
CA PRO A 50 -8.15 18.66 2.97
C PRO A 50 -6.71 18.72 2.46
N TYR A 51 -6.04 19.84 2.69
CA TYR A 51 -4.66 20.04 2.26
C TYR A 51 -3.89 20.83 3.31
N ASN A 52 -2.56 20.75 3.24
CA ASN A 52 -1.69 21.59 4.05
C ASN A 52 -1.20 22.77 3.20
N PRO A 53 -1.60 24.02 3.50
CA PRO A 53 -1.22 25.18 2.69
C PRO A 53 0.29 25.38 2.55
N ARG A 54 1.05 25.06 3.61
CA ARG A 54 2.51 25.18 3.59
C ARG A 54 3.12 24.18 2.63
N LEU A 55 2.74 22.91 2.72
CA LEU A 55 3.25 21.87 1.81
C LEU A 55 2.85 22.15 0.37
N SER A 56 1.58 22.51 0.13
CA SER A 56 1.11 22.79 -1.21
C SER A 56 1.84 23.96 -1.86
N LYS A 57 2.15 25.01 -1.08
CA LYS A 57 2.93 26.16 -1.55
C LYS A 57 4.40 25.81 -1.80
N THR A 58 5.03 25.04 -0.90
CA THR A 58 6.44 24.65 -1.04
C THR A 58 6.69 23.81 -2.29
N HIS A 59 5.75 22.91 -2.63
CA HIS A 59 5.92 21.97 -3.75
C HIS A 59 5.11 22.34 -5.00
N ASN A 60 4.42 23.48 -5.00
CA ASN A 60 3.54 23.92 -6.06
C ASN A 60 2.59 22.81 -6.57
N ALA A 61 2.05 22.02 -5.64
CA ALA A 61 1.23 20.85 -5.93
C ALA A 61 0.17 20.66 -4.84
N HIS A 62 -0.99 20.10 -5.18
CA HIS A 62 -2.01 19.80 -4.18
C HIS A 62 -1.61 18.57 -3.36
N ILE A 63 -1.21 18.79 -2.10
CA ILE A 63 -0.78 17.72 -1.20
C ILE A 63 -1.90 17.42 -0.19
N ASN A 64 -2.50 16.24 -0.33
CA ASN A 64 -3.42 15.70 0.67
C ASN A 64 -2.61 15.15 1.86
N VAL A 65 -3.00 15.51 3.07
CA VAL A 65 -2.38 15.01 4.31
C VAL A 65 -3.42 14.23 5.09
N GLU A 66 -3.13 12.96 5.35
CA GLU A 66 -4.06 12.05 6.01
C GLU A 66 -3.53 11.55 7.36
N VAL A 67 -4.34 11.65 8.41
CA VAL A 67 -4.02 11.06 9.72
C VAL A 67 -4.33 9.56 9.67
N CYS A 68 -3.29 8.74 9.79
CA CYS A 68 -3.39 7.29 9.84
C CYS A 68 -3.34 6.77 11.28
N ALA A 69 -4.44 6.92 12.03
CA ALA A 69 -4.53 6.43 13.41
C ALA A 69 -5.04 4.97 13.52
N SER A 70 -5.77 4.47 12.52
CA SER A 70 -6.40 3.15 12.60
C SER A 70 -5.55 2.01 12.03
N VAL A 71 -5.74 0.79 12.55
CA VAL A 71 -5.14 -0.44 11.99
C VAL A 71 -5.47 -0.63 10.50
N LYS A 72 -6.68 -0.21 10.06
CA LYS A 72 -7.06 -0.25 8.64
C LYS A 72 -6.20 0.70 7.80
N SER A 73 -5.92 1.90 8.30
CA SER A 73 -5.07 2.89 7.62
C SER A 73 -3.61 2.45 7.59
N VAL A 74 -3.11 1.87 8.68
CA VAL A 74 -1.76 1.27 8.71
C VAL A 74 -1.67 0.11 7.73
N LYS A 75 -2.65 -0.81 7.72
CA LYS A 75 -2.72 -1.90 6.74
C LYS A 75 -2.75 -1.36 5.31
N TYR A 76 -3.46 -0.27 5.07
CA TYR A 76 -3.48 0.39 3.77
C TYR A 76 -2.09 0.90 3.39
N LEU A 77 -1.42 1.66 4.25
CA LEU A 77 -0.06 2.15 4.00
C LEU A 77 0.91 1.00 3.70
N TYR A 78 0.94 -0.03 4.55
CA TYR A 78 1.75 -1.21 4.35
C TYR A 78 1.37 -1.95 3.06
N LYS A 79 0.09 -2.01 2.70
CA LYS A 79 -0.32 -2.54 1.40
C LYS A 79 0.36 -1.77 0.28
N TYR A 80 0.45 -0.44 0.27
CA TYR A 80 1.10 0.27 -0.85
C TYR A 80 2.62 0.21 -0.80
N VAL A 81 3.22 0.14 0.39
CA VAL A 81 4.68 -0.05 0.53
C VAL A 81 5.11 -1.45 0.08
N TYR A 82 4.32 -2.48 0.38
CA TYR A 82 4.66 -3.88 0.14
C TYR A 82 3.88 -4.54 -1.01
N LYS A 83 2.89 -3.86 -1.62
CA LYS A 83 2.35 -4.23 -2.93
C LYS A 83 3.49 -3.94 -3.89
N GLY A 84 4.31 -4.96 -4.11
CA GLY A 84 5.54 -4.86 -4.88
C GLY A 84 5.32 -4.22 -6.25
N HIS A 85 6.43 -3.83 -6.86
CA HIS A 85 6.43 -3.24 -8.19
C HIS A 85 5.68 -4.11 -9.19
N ASP A 86 5.06 -3.46 -10.18
CA ASP A 86 4.49 -4.17 -11.32
C ASP A 86 5.56 -5.08 -11.92
N ALA A 87 5.24 -6.37 -12.04
CA ALA A 87 6.14 -7.39 -12.51
C ALA A 87 5.63 -7.92 -13.84
N ALA A 88 6.53 -8.07 -14.81
CA ALA A 88 6.28 -8.71 -16.08
C ALA A 88 7.04 -10.03 -16.12
N SER A 89 6.39 -11.10 -16.56
CA SER A 89 7.05 -12.34 -16.92
C SER A 89 7.17 -12.39 -18.44
N ILE A 90 8.39 -12.45 -18.96
CA ILE A 90 8.67 -12.48 -20.39
C ILE A 90 9.08 -13.90 -20.75
N THR A 91 8.33 -14.55 -21.65
CA THR A 91 8.70 -15.86 -22.18
C THR A 91 9.56 -15.68 -23.42
N LEU A 92 10.77 -16.23 -23.39
CA LEU A 92 11.66 -16.29 -24.55
C LEU A 92 11.34 -17.59 -25.31
N LYS A 93 10.91 -17.47 -26.57
CA LYS A 93 10.72 -18.62 -27.47
C LYS A 93 11.91 -18.67 -28.44
N ASN A 94 12.68 -19.75 -28.37
CA ASN A 94 13.63 -20.10 -29.42
C ASN A 94 12.93 -21.09 -30.36
N ASP A 95 12.76 -20.73 -31.64
CA ASP A 95 12.04 -21.55 -32.63
C ASP A 95 12.82 -22.82 -33.07
N ASP A 96 14.09 -22.96 -32.68
CA ASP A 96 15.00 -23.95 -33.28
C ASP A 96 15.36 -25.17 -32.39
N SER A 97 14.71 -25.37 -31.23
CA SER A 97 15.01 -26.56 -30.42
C SER A 97 13.81 -27.13 -29.67
N VAL A 98 13.52 -28.41 -29.89
CA VAL A 98 12.49 -29.26 -29.25
C VAL A 98 12.76 -29.53 -27.75
N ASN A 99 13.62 -28.72 -27.10
CA ASN A 99 13.95 -28.87 -25.69
C ASN A 99 13.33 -27.70 -24.89
N HIS A 100 12.03 -27.82 -24.63
CA HIS A 100 11.27 -26.85 -23.84
C HIS A 100 11.58 -26.99 -22.35
N ASP A 101 12.60 -26.29 -21.88
CA ASP A 101 12.79 -26.09 -20.44
C ASP A 101 11.94 -24.89 -19.98
N GLU A 102 10.84 -25.16 -19.29
CA GLU A 102 9.92 -24.14 -18.75
C GLU A 102 10.58 -23.26 -17.68
N ILE A 103 11.72 -23.65 -17.10
CA ILE A 103 12.39 -22.85 -16.05
C ILE A 103 13.38 -21.87 -16.68
N LEU A 104 14.04 -22.25 -17.77
CA LEU A 104 15.07 -21.43 -18.43
C LEU A 104 14.49 -20.34 -19.36
N ASN A 105 13.24 -20.50 -19.79
CA ASN A 105 12.63 -19.64 -20.82
C ASN A 105 11.79 -18.47 -20.26
N PHE A 106 11.85 -18.16 -18.97
CA PHE A 106 11.13 -17.01 -18.39
C PHE A 106 12.07 -16.02 -17.75
N LEU A 107 12.00 -14.77 -18.20
CA LEU A 107 12.66 -13.63 -17.55
C LEU A 107 11.63 -12.88 -16.71
N GLY A 108 11.85 -12.84 -15.40
CA GLY A 108 11.11 -11.98 -14.49
C GLY A 108 11.66 -10.56 -14.52
N GLY A 109 10.90 -9.62 -15.08
CA GLY A 109 11.20 -8.19 -15.00
C GLY A 109 10.35 -7.52 -13.92
N ARG A 110 10.94 -6.62 -13.13
CA ARG A 110 10.17 -5.70 -12.29
C ARG A 110 10.28 -4.29 -12.86
N TYR A 111 9.18 -3.57 -12.86
CA TYR A 111 9.17 -2.15 -13.17
C TYR A 111 9.94 -1.38 -12.09
N VAL A 112 10.83 -0.50 -12.52
CA VAL A 112 11.57 0.43 -11.66
C VAL A 112 11.23 1.83 -12.14
N SER A 113 10.65 2.65 -11.26
CA SER A 113 10.32 4.02 -11.61
C SER A 113 11.60 4.86 -11.83
N ALA A 114 11.55 5.88 -12.70
CA ALA A 114 12.68 6.78 -12.94
C ALA A 114 13.33 7.34 -11.65
N PRO A 115 12.58 7.84 -10.64
CA PRO A 115 13.19 8.31 -9.39
C PRO A 115 13.84 7.18 -8.58
N GLU A 116 13.26 5.98 -8.54
CA GLU A 116 13.87 4.83 -7.87
C GLU A 116 15.17 4.37 -8.57
N ALA A 117 15.18 4.38 -9.91
CA ALA A 117 16.37 4.03 -10.69
C ALA A 117 17.52 5.00 -10.41
N MET A 118 17.24 6.31 -10.41
CA MET A 118 18.22 7.34 -10.05
C MET A 118 18.75 7.14 -8.63
N TRP A 119 17.88 6.84 -7.66
CA TRP A 119 18.25 6.57 -6.26
C TRP A 119 19.20 5.39 -6.14
N ARG A 120 18.93 4.31 -6.88
CA ARG A 120 19.77 3.11 -6.94
C ARG A 120 21.11 3.37 -7.63
N LEU A 121 21.11 4.08 -8.76
CA LEU A 121 22.33 4.46 -9.48
C LEU A 121 23.23 5.37 -8.64
N SER A 122 22.63 6.16 -7.74
CA SER A 122 23.34 7.01 -6.80
C SER A 122 23.73 6.29 -5.50
N GLU A 123 23.50 4.98 -5.42
CA GLU A 123 23.81 4.11 -4.26
C GLU A 123 23.22 4.60 -2.92
N PHE A 124 22.11 5.34 -2.95
CA PHE A 124 21.48 5.80 -1.73
C PHE A 124 20.73 4.66 -1.03
N SER A 125 20.74 4.68 0.31
CA SER A 125 19.95 3.75 1.12
C SER A 125 18.45 3.93 0.79
N MET A 126 17.81 2.83 0.37
CA MET A 126 16.37 2.82 0.02
C MET A 126 15.46 2.66 1.23
N SER A 127 15.96 2.03 2.30
CA SER A 127 15.19 1.82 3.52
C SER A 127 16.13 1.71 4.69
N ASP A 128 15.85 2.48 5.73
CA ASP A 128 16.44 2.27 7.04
C ASP A 128 15.37 1.65 7.96
N LYS A 129 15.74 0.60 8.68
CA LYS A 129 14.86 -0.10 9.63
C LYS A 129 15.56 -0.14 10.97
N SER A 130 15.01 0.55 11.94
CA SER A 130 15.57 0.57 13.30
C SER A 130 15.47 -0.78 14.02
N HIS A 131 14.57 -1.66 13.59
CA HIS A 131 14.30 -2.93 14.27
C HIS A 131 14.12 -4.09 13.28
N THR A 132 14.59 -5.27 13.68
CA THR A 132 14.41 -6.52 12.91
C THR A 132 12.96 -7.01 13.01
N VAL A 133 12.30 -7.15 11.86
CA VAL A 133 10.96 -7.76 11.79
C VAL A 133 11.12 -9.26 11.58
N ILE A 134 10.64 -10.05 12.55
CA ILE A 134 10.65 -11.52 12.48
C ILE A 134 9.24 -11.99 12.13
N ARG A 135 9.12 -12.81 11.09
CA ARG A 135 7.83 -13.43 10.73
C ARG A 135 7.55 -14.57 11.71
N LEU A 136 6.58 -14.39 12.59
CA LEU A 136 6.09 -15.46 13.44
C LEU A 136 5.33 -16.49 12.58
N ALA A 137 5.71 -17.76 12.70
CA ALA A 137 4.98 -18.86 12.10
C ALA A 137 3.71 -19.09 12.92
N VAL A 138 2.56 -18.72 12.37
CA VAL A 138 1.25 -18.98 12.99
C VAL A 138 0.70 -20.25 12.34
N HIS A 139 0.37 -21.26 13.16
CA HIS A 139 -0.28 -22.49 12.72
C HIS A 139 -1.57 -22.71 13.52
N LEU A 140 -2.48 -23.50 12.96
CA LEU A 140 -3.65 -23.99 13.69
C LEU A 140 -3.22 -24.98 14.79
N PRO A 141 -4.11 -25.29 15.76
CA PRO A 141 -3.89 -26.39 16.69
C PRO A 141 -3.45 -27.65 15.92
N GLU A 142 -2.42 -28.35 16.42
CA GLU A 142 -1.84 -29.58 15.84
C GLU A 142 -1.14 -29.45 14.46
N GLN A 143 -1.13 -28.28 13.82
CA GLN A 143 -0.47 -28.06 12.52
C GLN A 143 0.92 -27.44 12.62
N GLN A 144 1.65 -27.76 13.68
CA GLN A 144 2.96 -27.17 13.95
C GLN A 144 4.00 -27.73 12.98
N ALA A 145 4.86 -26.87 12.43
CA ALA A 145 5.96 -27.33 11.58
C ALA A 145 7.04 -28.02 12.44
N ILE A 146 7.28 -29.31 12.21
CA ILE A 146 8.27 -30.09 12.94
C ILE A 146 9.51 -30.30 12.07
N PHE A 147 10.64 -29.80 12.54
CA PHE A 147 11.92 -29.96 11.85
C PHE A 147 12.68 -31.15 12.43
N LEU A 148 12.82 -32.23 11.66
CA LEU A 148 13.62 -33.39 12.03
C LEU A 148 15.09 -33.13 11.69
N LYS A 149 15.96 -33.12 12.71
CA LYS A 149 17.41 -33.11 12.47
C LYS A 149 17.86 -34.45 11.86
N LYS A 150 18.76 -34.38 10.87
CA LYS A 150 19.29 -35.54 10.14
C LYS A 150 19.80 -36.59 11.14
N GLY A 151 19.21 -37.79 11.11
CA GLY A 151 19.58 -38.93 11.96
C GLY A 151 18.58 -39.33 13.05
N LYS A 152 17.53 -38.56 13.34
CA LYS A 152 16.45 -38.97 14.28
C LYS A 152 15.27 -39.61 13.52
N LYS A 153 14.86 -40.82 13.92
CA LYS A 153 13.69 -41.54 13.35
C LYS A 153 12.36 -41.04 13.95
N MET A 154 11.29 -41.04 13.15
CA MET A 154 9.91 -40.60 13.48
C MET A 154 9.16 -41.48 14.51
N LYS A 155 9.77 -41.86 15.64
CA LYS A 155 9.08 -42.67 16.67
C LYS A 155 8.61 -41.89 17.90
N GLN A 156 8.85 -40.58 17.97
CA GLN A 156 8.57 -39.75 19.16
C GLN A 156 7.39 -38.78 19.01
N LEU A 157 6.54 -38.94 17.99
CA LEU A 157 5.46 -37.98 17.69
C LEU A 157 4.07 -38.41 18.18
N ASN A 158 3.89 -39.64 18.68
CA ASN A 158 2.59 -40.16 19.12
C ASN A 158 2.19 -39.78 20.57
N GLY A 159 2.87 -38.81 21.20
CA GLY A 159 2.60 -38.40 22.59
C GLY A 159 2.04 -36.99 22.75
N LEU A 160 1.70 -36.31 21.65
CA LEU A 160 1.28 -34.91 21.62
C LEU A 160 0.08 -34.63 20.69
N LEU A 161 -0.64 -35.69 20.28
CA LEU A 161 -2.02 -35.60 19.78
C LEU A 161 -2.96 -35.88 20.94
#